data_AF-A0A7C2FNN6-F1
#
_entry.id   AF-A0A7C2FNN6-F1
#
_cell.length_a   1.000
_cell.length_b   1.000
_cell.length_c   1.000
_cell.angle_alpha   90.00
_cell.angle_beta   90.00
_cell.angle_gamma   90.00
#
_symmetry.space_group_name_H-M   'P 1'
#
loop_
_entity.id
_entity.type
_entity.pdbx_description
1 polymer ?
#
loop_
_entity_poly.entity_id
_entity_poly.type
_entity_poly.pdbx_seq_one_letter_code
_entity_poly.pdbx_strand_id
1 'polypeptide(L)'
;MRTSPRVGPLSTSYTVRLPVFEGPLDLLLHLIEERELDITTVSLASVTDQYLEYISGLSKLEPAKLADFLIVAAKLILIKSRVLLPQPPPELAGDEEEDVGDELVRRLLEYRKFKAAAQQLQARQEQGLRAYARLLPTSRPEGVVRLE
;
A
#
# COMPACT_ATOMS: atom_id res chain seq x y z
N MET A 1 -46.82 -34.38 24.83
CA MET A 1 -46.37 -33.07 25.35
C MET A 1 -45.17 -32.63 24.54
N ARG A 2 -45.29 -31.49 23.84
CA ARG A 2 -44.30 -30.99 22.88
C ARG A 2 -43.12 -30.37 23.64
N THR A 3 -41.91 -30.77 23.28
CA THR A 3 -40.66 -30.17 23.71
C THR A 3 -40.40 -28.90 22.89
N SER A 4 -40.26 -27.75 23.54
CA SER A 4 -39.73 -26.53 22.91
C SER A 4 -38.27 -26.35 23.32
N PRO A 5 -37.30 -26.31 22.39
CA PRO A 5 -35.99 -25.76 22.67
C PRO A 5 -36.06 -24.23 22.56
N ARG A 6 -35.64 -23.53 23.62
CA ARG A 6 -35.39 -22.08 23.60
C ARG A 6 -34.14 -21.83 22.76
N VAL A 7 -34.31 -21.21 21.59
CA VAL A 7 -33.21 -20.68 20.78
C VAL A 7 -32.74 -19.38 21.45
N GLY A 8 -31.47 -19.32 21.87
CA GLY A 8 -30.84 -18.10 22.37
C GLY A 8 -30.65 -17.06 21.25
N PRO A 9 -30.51 -15.76 21.57
CA PRO A 9 -30.40 -14.73 20.55
C PRO A 9 -29.14 -14.94 19.70
N LEU A 10 -29.31 -14.88 18.38
CA LEU A 10 -28.23 -14.75 17.41
C LEU A 10 -27.57 -13.39 17.65
N SER A 11 -26.50 -13.32 18.44
CA SER A 11 -25.60 -12.18 18.38
C SER A 11 -24.96 -12.24 16.99
N THR A 12 -25.47 -11.42 16.09
CA THR A 12 -24.87 -11.12 14.79
C THR A 12 -23.43 -10.73 15.05
N SER A 13 -22.51 -11.68 14.88
CA SER A 13 -21.08 -11.43 14.87
C SER A 13 -20.83 -10.55 13.66
N TYR A 14 -20.81 -9.24 13.85
CA TYR A 14 -20.32 -8.29 12.86
C TYR A 14 -18.81 -8.49 12.78
N THR A 15 -18.40 -9.50 12.00
CA THR A 15 -17.00 -9.77 11.72
C THR A 15 -16.51 -8.70 10.76
N VAL A 16 -16.09 -7.56 11.31
CA VAL A 16 -15.29 -6.59 10.57
C VAL A 16 -13.96 -7.27 10.27
N ARG A 17 -13.81 -7.76 9.04
CA ARG A 17 -12.50 -8.16 8.53
C ARG A 17 -11.78 -6.86 8.19
N LEU A 18 -10.90 -6.41 9.08
CA LEU A 18 -9.96 -5.36 8.71
C LEU A 18 -9.07 -5.91 7.60
N PRO A 19 -8.84 -5.17 6.50
CA PRO A 19 -7.81 -5.55 5.55
C PRO A 19 -6.47 -5.55 6.28
N VAL A 20 -5.73 -6.65 6.19
CA VAL A 20 -4.33 -6.67 6.63
C VAL A 20 -3.54 -5.96 5.53
N PHE A 21 -3.45 -4.64 5.64
CA PHE A 21 -2.62 -3.85 4.73
C PHE A 21 -1.14 -4.14 4.99
N GLU A 22 -0.35 -4.16 3.93
CA GLU A 22 1.10 -4.40 4.02
C GLU A 22 1.89 -3.15 4.46
N GLY A 23 1.20 -2.04 4.76
CA GLY A 23 1.80 -0.81 5.26
C GLY A 23 0.95 0.44 5.02
N PRO A 24 1.47 1.63 5.34
CA PRO A 24 0.72 2.87 5.22
C PRO A 24 0.48 3.30 3.77
N LEU A 25 1.40 2.99 2.85
CA LEU A 25 1.24 3.28 1.42
C LEU A 25 0.13 2.43 0.78
N ASP A 26 0.00 1.19 1.22
CA ASP A 26 -1.04 0.27 0.72
C ASP A 26 -2.43 0.71 1.18
N LEU A 27 -2.56 1.10 2.45
CA LEU A 27 -3.77 1.71 2.97
C LEU A 27 -4.15 2.98 2.20
N LEU A 28 -3.19 3.88 1.96
CA LEU A 28 -3.45 5.09 1.19
C LEU A 28 -3.90 4.81 -0.23
N LEU A 29 -3.22 3.88 -0.92
CA LEU A 29 -3.59 3.48 -2.26
C LEU A 29 -5.03 2.92 -2.28
N HIS A 30 -5.37 2.06 -1.32
CA HIS A 30 -6.73 1.53 -1.19
C HIS A 30 -7.79 2.61 -0.98
N LEU A 31 -7.56 3.58 -0.08
CA LEU A 31 -8.49 4.67 0.19
C LEU A 31 -8.69 5.60 -1.03
N ILE A 32 -7.64 5.78 -1.84
CA ILE A 32 -7.70 6.57 -3.07
C ILE A 32 -8.49 5.81 -4.15
N GLU A 33 -8.23 4.51 -4.31
CA GLU A 33 -8.91 3.64 -5.27
C GLU A 33 -10.40 3.47 -4.94
N GLU A 34 -10.77 3.32 -3.66
CA GLU A 34 -12.16 3.20 -3.22
C GLU A 34 -13.01 4.43 -3.59
N ARG A 35 -12.37 5.61 -3.66
CA ARG A 35 -13.03 6.87 -4.04
C ARG A 35 -12.89 7.22 -5.52
N GLU A 36 -12.30 6.35 -6.32
CA GLU A 36 -12.05 6.58 -7.76
C GLU A 36 -11.26 7.89 -8.02
N LEU A 37 -10.33 8.23 -7.13
CA LEU A 37 -9.52 9.44 -7.23
C LEU A 37 -8.17 9.19 -7.91
N ASP A 38 -7.65 10.21 -8.59
CA ASP A 38 -6.27 10.22 -9.08
C ASP A 38 -5.28 10.42 -7.92
N ILE A 39 -4.06 9.87 -8.05
CA ILE A 39 -3.00 10.03 -7.04
C ILE A 39 -2.39 11.44 -7.15
N THR A 40 -2.96 12.40 -6.41
CA THR A 40 -2.53 13.80 -6.35
C THR A 40 -2.49 14.32 -4.92
N THR A 41 -1.86 15.48 -4.69
CA THR A 41 -1.83 16.15 -3.37
C THR A 41 -3.22 16.50 -2.85
N VAL A 42 -4.13 16.92 -3.73
CA VAL A 42 -5.53 17.23 -3.40
C VAL A 42 -6.27 15.95 -2.97
N SER A 43 -6.09 14.85 -3.68
CA SER A 43 -6.68 13.56 -3.31
C SER A 43 -6.15 13.07 -1.96
N LEU A 44 -4.86 13.20 -1.70
CA LEU A 44 -4.25 12.87 -0.40
C LEU A 44 -4.86 13.68 0.75
N ALA A 45 -5.05 14.98 0.56
CA ALA A 45 -5.74 15.83 1.53
C ALA A 45 -7.18 15.35 1.78
N SER A 46 -7.89 14.90 0.74
CA SER A 46 -9.28 14.42 0.84
C SER A 46 -9.44 13.08 1.57
N VAL A 47 -8.45 12.19 1.50
CA VAL A 47 -8.47 10.87 2.15
C VAL A 47 -7.82 10.88 3.54
N THR A 48 -7.21 11.98 3.94
CA THR A 48 -6.49 12.13 5.22
C THR A 48 -7.36 11.77 6.41
N ASP A 49 -8.63 12.20 6.44
CA ASP A 49 -9.52 11.93 7.60
C ASP A 49 -9.79 10.45 7.78
N GLN A 50 -10.03 9.72 6.68
CA GLN A 50 -10.24 8.27 6.71
C GLN A 50 -8.97 7.53 7.15
N TYR A 51 -7.80 7.99 6.70
CA TYR A 51 -6.53 7.45 7.14
C TYR A 51 -6.35 7.62 8.66
N LEU A 52 -6.64 8.81 9.20
CA LEU A 52 -6.56 9.10 10.63
C LEU A 52 -7.58 8.29 11.45
N GLU A 53 -8.78 8.08 10.92
CA GLU A 53 -9.80 7.22 11.54
C GLU A 53 -9.31 5.77 11.63
N TYR A 54 -8.74 5.24 10.54
CA TYR A 54 -8.21 3.88 10.49
C TYR A 54 -7.09 3.65 11.51
N ILE A 55 -6.09 4.55 11.57
CA ILE A 55 -4.97 4.40 12.53
C ILE A 55 -5.44 4.55 13.98
N SER A 56 -6.47 5.36 14.23
CA SER A 56 -7.06 5.52 15.57
C SER A 56 -7.76 4.24 16.04
N GLY A 57 -8.35 3.47 15.12
CA GLY A 57 -8.83 2.11 15.39
C GLY A 57 -7.68 1.12 15.61
N LEU A 58 -6.66 1.15 14.74
CA LEU A 58 -5.53 0.22 14.78
C LEU A 58 -4.64 0.36 16.02
N SER A 59 -4.39 1.60 16.46
CA SER A 59 -3.57 1.92 17.64
C SER A 59 -4.06 1.25 18.92
N LYS A 60 -5.35 0.95 19.02
CA LYS A 60 -5.95 0.24 20.16
C LYS A 60 -5.64 -1.25 20.16
N LEU A 61 -5.28 -1.81 19.00
CA LEU A 61 -5.11 -3.24 18.76
C LEU A 61 -3.62 -3.62 18.67
N GLU A 62 -2.82 -2.86 17.92
CA GLU A 62 -1.43 -3.20 17.61
C GLU A 62 -0.47 -1.98 17.67
N PRO A 63 -0.06 -1.52 18.86
CA PRO A 63 0.80 -0.35 19.02
C PRO A 63 2.17 -0.48 18.34
N ALA A 64 2.71 -1.70 18.25
CA ALA A 64 4.05 -1.96 17.71
C ALA A 64 4.19 -1.61 16.22
N LYS A 65 3.10 -1.65 15.45
CA LYS A 65 3.11 -1.34 14.01
C LYS A 65 2.77 0.12 13.70
N LEU A 66 2.52 0.95 14.72
CA LEU A 66 1.98 2.29 14.53
C LEU A 66 3.01 3.33 14.06
N ALA A 67 4.30 3.11 14.34
CA ALA A 67 5.35 4.10 14.08
C ALA A 67 5.39 4.56 12.61
N ASP A 68 5.39 3.62 11.67
CA ASP A 68 5.43 3.93 10.23
C ASP A 68 4.18 4.68 9.77
N PHE A 69 3.03 4.36 10.36
CA PHE A 69 1.76 5.04 10.05
C PHE A 69 1.74 6.48 10.55
N LEU A 70 2.35 6.77 11.70
CA LEU A 70 2.40 8.13 12.26
C LEU A 70 3.25 9.07 11.42
N ILE A 71 4.35 8.57 10.84
CA ILE A 71 5.19 9.37 9.93
C ILE A 71 4.35 9.83 8.74
N VAL A 72 3.58 8.92 8.14
CA VAL A 72 2.70 9.24 7.02
C VAL A 72 1.52 10.11 7.46
N ALA A 73 0.96 9.88 8.64
CA ALA A 73 -0.11 10.71 9.21
C ALA A 73 0.32 12.18 9.35
N ALA A 74 1.52 12.41 9.88
CA ALA A 74 2.07 13.75 10.05
C ALA A 74 2.24 14.47 8.69
N LYS A 75 2.76 13.76 7.68
CA LYS A 75 2.86 14.28 6.30
C LYS A 75 1.48 14.62 5.72
N LEU A 76 0.47 13.77 5.90
CA LEU A 76 -0.88 14.01 5.40
C LEU A 76 -1.54 15.23 6.06
N ILE A 77 -1.38 15.41 7.37
CA ILE A 77 -1.90 16.58 8.09
C ILE A 77 -1.26 17.86 7.53
N LEU A 78 0.06 17.85 7.30
CA LEU A 78 0.77 18.98 6.69
C LEU A 78 0.23 19.29 5.29
N ILE A 79 0.09 18.27 4.43
CA ILE A 79 -0.46 18.41 3.08
C ILE A 79 -1.89 18.99 3.13
N LYS A 80 -2.75 18.43 3.99
CA LYS A 80 -4.13 18.90 4.15
C LYS A 80 -4.20 20.35 4.64
N SER A 81 -3.35 20.73 5.60
CA SER A 81 -3.25 22.11 6.09
C SER A 81 -2.96 23.09 4.95
N ARG A 82 -1.96 22.79 4.11
CA ARG A 82 -1.60 23.64 2.96
C ARG A 82 -2.68 23.74 1.89
N VAL A 83 -3.35 22.63 1.59
CA VAL A 83 -4.44 22.63 0.59
C VAL A 83 -5.63 23.48 1.06
N LEU A 84 -5.85 23.58 2.38
CA LEU A 84 -7.00 24.29 2.94
C LEU A 84 -6.71 25.74 3.37
N LEU A 85 -5.46 26.07 3.70
CA LEU A 85 -5.08 27.40 4.18
C LEU A 85 -4.67 28.34 3.04
N PRO A 86 -4.87 29.67 3.18
CA PRO A 86 -4.33 30.64 2.25
C PRO A 86 -2.80 30.52 2.18
N GLN A 87 -2.25 30.47 0.98
CA GLN A 87 -0.80 30.38 0.83
C GLN A 87 -0.16 31.68 1.32
N PRO A 88 0.90 31.60 2.15
CA PRO A 88 1.67 32.77 2.51
C PRO A 88 2.29 33.39 1.24
N PRO A 89 2.68 34.68 1.28
CA PRO A 89 3.45 35.30 0.22
C PRO A 89 4.62 34.40 -0.20
N PRO A 90 4.98 34.33 -1.50
CA PRO A 90 6.02 33.42 -1.99
C PRO A 90 7.39 33.64 -1.33
N GLU A 91 7.64 34.80 -0.73
CA GLU A 91 8.86 35.08 0.05
C GLU A 91 8.92 34.34 1.41
N LEU A 92 7.76 33.87 1.90
CA LEU A 92 7.57 33.17 3.17
C LEU A 92 7.14 31.71 2.98
N ALA A 93 6.79 31.32 1.75
CA ALA A 93 6.48 29.94 1.43
C ALA A 93 7.80 29.14 1.38
N GLY A 94 7.97 28.18 2.29
CA GLY A 94 9.11 27.26 2.25
C GLY A 94 8.91 26.19 1.18
N ASP A 95 9.92 26.00 0.32
CA ASP A 95 9.96 24.95 -0.71
C ASP A 95 9.82 23.54 -0.12
N GLU A 96 10.29 23.35 1.12
CA GLU A 96 10.38 22.04 1.78
C GLU A 96 9.03 21.32 1.89
N GLU A 97 7.93 22.02 2.18
CA GLU A 97 6.64 21.34 2.36
C GLU A 97 5.83 21.16 1.07
N GLU A 98 6.26 21.72 -0.07
CA GLU A 98 5.67 21.40 -1.38
C GLU A 98 6.29 20.09 -1.88
N ASP A 99 7.60 19.94 -1.66
CA ASP A 99 8.36 18.71 -1.91
C ASP A 99 7.79 17.51 -1.12
N VAL A 100 7.31 17.70 0.11
CA VAL A 100 6.70 16.60 0.91
C VAL A 100 5.49 15.97 0.22
N GLY A 101 4.62 16.77 -0.38
CA GLY A 101 3.42 16.29 -1.07
C GLY A 101 3.78 15.53 -2.34
N ASP A 102 4.65 16.11 -3.15
CA ASP A 102 5.13 15.54 -4.40
C ASP A 102 5.94 14.25 -4.19
N GLU A 103 6.78 14.22 -3.15
CA GLU A 103 7.51 13.03 -2.74
C GLU A 103 6.54 11.89 -2.43
N LEU A 104 5.48 12.16 -1.65
CA LEU A 104 4.51 11.13 -1.27
C LEU A 104 3.73 10.60 -2.47
N VAL A 105 3.32 11.49 -3.39
CA VAL A 105 2.67 11.12 -4.66
C VAL A 105 3.58 10.21 -5.49
N ARG A 106 4.86 10.57 -5.65
CA ARG A 106 5.85 9.75 -6.38
C ARG A 106 6.01 8.36 -5.77
N ARG A 107 6.15 8.28 -4.45
CA ARG A 107 6.25 7.00 -3.72
C ARG A 107 5.01 6.13 -3.91
N LEU A 108 3.81 6.71 -3.90
CA LEU A 108 2.57 5.97 -4.16
C LEU A 108 2.47 5.45 -5.59
N LEU A 109 2.86 6.26 -6.57
CA LEU A 109 2.90 5.84 -7.98
C LEU A 109 3.88 4.69 -8.20
N GLU A 110 5.04 4.74 -7.54
CA GLU A 110 6.03 3.66 -7.58
C GLU A 110 5.51 2.39 -6.90
N TYR A 111 4.95 2.51 -5.69
CA TYR A 111 4.34 1.39 -4.98
C TYR A 111 3.24 0.72 -5.80
N ARG A 112 2.34 1.48 -6.43
CA ARG A 112 1.29 0.96 -7.32
C ARG A 112 1.86 0.12 -8.47
N LYS A 113 2.97 0.57 -9.09
CA LYS A 113 3.63 -0.19 -10.16
C LYS A 113 4.18 -1.51 -9.66
N PHE A 114 4.85 -1.51 -8.50
CA PHE A 114 5.39 -2.74 -7.92
C PHE A 114 4.29 -3.69 -7.45
N LYS A 115 3.20 -3.16 -6.87
CA LYS A 115 2.02 -3.95 -6.51
C LYS A 115 1.41 -4.65 -7.73
N ALA A 116 1.26 -3.95 -8.84
CA ALA A 116 0.78 -4.54 -10.10
C ALA A 116 1.75 -5.61 -10.64
N ALA A 117 3.06 -5.37 -10.60
CA ALA A 117 4.06 -6.35 -11.01
C ALA A 117 4.04 -7.60 -10.12
N ALA A 118 3.91 -7.43 -8.80
CA ALA A 118 3.79 -8.52 -7.84
C ALA A 118 2.54 -9.38 -8.12
N GLN A 119 1.39 -8.74 -8.39
CA GLN A 119 0.16 -9.44 -8.78
C GLN A 119 0.33 -10.24 -10.08
N GLN A 120 1.02 -9.70 -11.08
CA GLN A 120 1.32 -10.42 -12.32
C GLN A 120 2.23 -11.63 -12.07
N LEU A 121 3.23 -11.51 -11.21
CA LEU A 121 4.10 -12.61 -10.84
C LEU A 121 3.35 -13.70 -10.06
N GLN A 122 2.48 -13.30 -9.13
CA GLN A 122 1.62 -14.23 -8.40
C GLN A 122 0.69 -15.00 -9.35
N ALA A 123 0.04 -14.31 -10.29
CA ALA A 123 -0.81 -14.95 -11.29
C ALA A 123 -0.03 -15.97 -12.15
N ARG A 124 1.21 -15.67 -12.53
CA ARG A 124 2.08 -16.63 -13.25
C ARG A 124 2.39 -17.86 -12.40
N GLN A 125 2.68 -17.66 -11.12
CA GLN A 125 2.94 -18.76 -10.18
C GLN A 125 1.71 -19.65 -10.03
N GLU A 126 0.51 -19.07 -9.90
CA GLU A 126 -0.76 -19.79 -9.79
C GLU A 126 -1.11 -20.57 -11.07
N GLN A 127 -0.78 -20.03 -12.24
CA GLN A 127 -0.89 -20.71 -13.53
C GLN A 127 0.17 -21.80 -13.74
N GLY A 128 1.11 -21.98 -12.81
CA GLY A 128 2.18 -22.97 -12.91
C GLY A 128 3.22 -22.64 -13.98
N LEU A 129 3.28 -21.40 -14.46
CA LEU A 129 4.25 -20.94 -15.46
C LEU A 129 5.64 -20.86 -14.82
N ARG A 130 6.44 -21.91 -14.98
CA ARG A 130 7.79 -22.04 -14.42
C ARG A 130 8.83 -22.16 -15.54
N ALA A 131 9.94 -21.45 -15.39
CA ALA A 131 11.13 -21.63 -16.21
C ALA A 131 12.16 -22.45 -15.42
N TYR A 132 12.72 -23.48 -16.04
CA TYR A 132 13.79 -24.29 -15.47
C TYR A 132 15.08 -23.97 -16.21
N ALA A 133 16.12 -23.61 -15.47
CA ALA A 133 17.45 -23.43 -16.06
C ALA A 133 17.93 -24.77 -16.64
N ARG A 134 18.41 -24.74 -17.88
CA ARG A 134 18.96 -25.93 -18.54
C ARG A 134 20.36 -26.18 -18.00
N LEU A 135 20.50 -27.14 -17.08
CA LEU A 135 21.79 -27.60 -16.57
C LEU A 135 22.47 -28.53 -17.59
N LEU A 136 22.85 -28.01 -18.76
CA LEU A 136 23.85 -28.70 -19.58
C LEU A 136 25.23 -28.37 -19.00
N PRO A 137 26.12 -29.36 -18.81
CA PRO A 137 27.54 -29.06 -18.73
C PRO A 137 27.89 -28.36 -20.05
N THR A 138 28.41 -27.14 -19.99
CA THR A 138 29.08 -26.57 -21.15
C THR A 138 30.26 -27.48 -21.46
N SER A 139 30.08 -28.45 -22.35
CA SER A 139 31.20 -29.14 -22.97
C SER A 139 31.93 -28.07 -23.78
N ARG A 140 33.03 -27.58 -23.19
CA ARG A 140 34.07 -26.86 -23.92
C ARG A 140 34.38 -27.72 -25.15
N PRO A 141 34.37 -27.20 -26.38
CA PRO A 141 34.82 -28.00 -27.51
C PRO A 141 36.28 -28.33 -27.25
N GLU A 142 36.54 -29.54 -26.75
CA GLU A 142 37.87 -30.11 -26.72
C GLU A 142 38.22 -30.50 -28.15
N GLY A 143 39.34 -29.95 -28.63
CA GLY A 143 40.01 -30.38 -29.85
C GLY A 143 39.63 -29.59 -31.10
N VAL A 144 40.31 -28.46 -31.32
CA VAL A 144 40.84 -28.22 -32.66
C VAL A 144 42.27 -28.76 -32.65
N VAL A 145 42.42 -29.80 -33.45
CA VAL A 145 43.55 -30.72 -33.57
C VAL A 145 44.83 -30.00 -34.03
N ARG A 146 45.99 -30.46 -33.53
CA ARG A 146 47.32 -30.12 -34.04
C ARG A 146 47.35 -30.23 -35.57
N LEU A 147 47.89 -29.23 -36.25
CA LEU A 147 48.50 -29.40 -37.57
C LEU A 147 49.98 -29.06 -37.44
N GLU A 148 50.77 -29.88 -38.12
CA GLU A 148 52.23 -29.97 -38.11
C GLU A 148 52.96 -28.68 -38.51
#